data_AF-A0AAI8FNB3-F1
#
_entry.id   AF-A0AAI8FNB3-F1
#
_cell.length_a   1.000
_cell.length_b   1.000
_cell.length_c   1.000
_cell.angle_alpha   90.00
_cell.angle_beta   90.00
_cell.angle_gamma   90.00
#
_symmetry.space_group_name_H-M   'P 1'
#
loop_
_entity.id
_entity.type
_entity.pdbx_description
1 polymer ?
#
loop_
_entity_poly.entity_id
_entity_poly.type
_entity_poly.pdbx_seq_one_letter_code
_entity_poly.pdbx_strand_id
1 'polypeptide(L)'
;MHPPIHTRYVDLLCFLVINQLVTRTLTRRWLRPDYLVESMRAWLSSQQTQCDWRDRIWLARASGEIARSMYSVDERAPPSASSLLQLCRHDVDNTTIEALMLRAKCTQYLRTHV
;
A
#
# COMPACT_ATOMS: atom_id res chain seq x y z
N MET A 1 22.82 -3.92 13.82
CA MET A 1 21.93 -2.86 13.30
C MET A 1 20.56 -3.49 13.07
N HIS A 2 19.62 -3.33 14.00
CA HIS A 2 18.26 -3.86 13.81
C HIS A 2 17.58 -3.03 12.71
N PRO A 3 16.91 -3.66 11.73
CA PRO A 3 16.11 -2.91 10.78
C PRO A 3 15.04 -2.13 11.56
N PRO A 4 14.75 -0.86 11.21
CA PRO A 4 13.74 -0.08 11.90
C PRO A 4 12.42 -0.88 11.88
N ILE A 5 11.75 -0.93 13.04
CA ILE A 5 10.61 -1.84 13.33
C ILE A 5 9.53 -1.81 12.24
N HIS A 6 9.47 -0.74 11.44
CA HIS A 6 8.49 -0.54 10.37
C HIS A 6 8.84 -1.20 9.03
N THR A 7 10.09 -1.59 8.74
CA THR A 7 10.41 -2.29 7.47
C THR A 7 9.75 -3.66 7.36
N ARG A 8 9.33 -4.25 8.49
CA ARG A 8 8.52 -5.50 8.49
C ARG A 8 7.10 -5.29 7.96
N TYR A 9 6.66 -4.03 7.81
CA TYR A 9 5.32 -3.67 7.32
C TYR A 9 5.32 -3.22 5.85
N VAL A 10 6.41 -3.45 5.11
CA VAL A 10 6.47 -3.13 3.67
C VAL A 10 5.30 -3.78 2.93
N ASP A 11 5.02 -5.07 3.19
CA ASP A 11 3.97 -5.81 2.50
C ASP A 11 2.57 -5.27 2.82
N LEU A 12 2.32 -4.98 4.10
CA LEU A 12 1.07 -4.33 4.54
C LEU A 12 0.91 -2.95 3.90
N LEU A 13 1.97 -2.14 3.88
CA LEU A 13 1.93 -0.82 3.28
C LEU A 13 1.66 -0.90 1.77
N CYS A 14 2.29 -1.84 1.06
CA CYS A 14 2.04 -2.09 -0.36
C CYS A 14 0.58 -2.47 -0.58
N PHE A 15 0.05 -3.42 0.20
CA PHE A 15 -1.35 -3.83 0.13
C PHE A 15 -2.32 -2.65 0.31
N LEU A 16 -2.09 -1.78 1.29
CA LEU A 16 -2.93 -0.61 1.52
C LEU A 16 -2.84 0.41 0.38
N VAL A 17 -1.64 0.65 -0.16
CA VAL A 17 -1.45 1.53 -1.34
C VAL A 17 -2.19 0.98 -2.56
N ILE A 18 -2.15 -0.34 -2.81
CA ILE A 18 -2.89 -0.94 -3.92
C ILE A 18 -4.38 -0.73 -3.74
N ASN A 19 -4.95 -0.95 -2.55
CA ASN A 19 -6.37 -0.70 -2.29
C ASN A 19 -6.76 0.78 -2.53
N GLN A 20 -5.89 1.73 -2.17
CA GLN A 20 -6.08 3.15 -2.48
C GLN A 20 -6.10 3.40 -4.00
N LEU A 21 -5.13 2.84 -4.74
CA LEU A 21 -5.01 3.01 -6.18
C LEU A 21 -6.18 2.35 -6.93
N VAL A 22 -6.55 1.11 -6.58
CA VAL A 22 -7.71 0.40 -7.14
C VAL A 22 -8.98 1.24 -6.96
N THR A 23 -9.22 1.74 -5.74
CA THR A 23 -10.41 2.54 -5.45
C THR A 23 -10.40 3.83 -6.25
N ARG A 24 -9.26 4.51 -6.35
CA ARG A 24 -9.10 5.73 -7.14
C ARG A 24 -9.34 5.48 -8.62
N THR A 25 -8.82 4.40 -9.17
CA THR A 25 -8.99 4.07 -10.59
C THR A 25 -10.44 3.69 -10.90
N LEU A 26 -11.09 2.88 -10.06
CA LEU A 26 -12.46 2.40 -10.31
C LEU A 26 -13.54 3.45 -10.01
N THR A 27 -13.39 4.21 -8.93
CA THR A 27 -14.46 5.08 -8.40
C THR A 27 -14.17 6.56 -8.55
N ARG A 28 -12.96 6.93 -9.00
CA ARG A 28 -12.44 8.31 -8.96
C ARG A 28 -12.41 8.91 -7.55
N ARG A 29 -12.59 8.14 -6.49
CA ARG A 29 -12.49 8.56 -5.08
C ARG A 29 -11.34 7.83 -4.39
N TRP A 30 -10.76 8.43 -3.36
CA TRP A 30 -9.80 7.75 -2.50
C TRP A 30 -10.53 6.77 -1.57
N LEU A 31 -9.82 5.74 -1.09
CA LEU A 31 -10.39 4.75 -0.18
C LEU A 31 -10.84 5.45 1.09
N ARG A 32 -12.09 5.19 1.49
CA ARG A 32 -12.66 5.78 2.70
C ARG A 32 -11.93 5.24 3.94
N PRO A 33 -11.79 6.02 5.02
CA PRO A 33 -11.08 5.59 6.21
C PRO A 33 -11.64 4.30 6.83
N ASP A 34 -12.96 4.10 6.81
CA ASP A 34 -13.61 2.88 7.30
C ASP A 34 -13.13 1.63 6.54
N TYR A 35 -13.19 1.65 5.21
CA TYR A 35 -12.68 0.54 4.40
C TYR A 35 -11.16 0.36 4.53
N LEU A 36 -10.40 1.45 4.69
CA LEU A 36 -8.95 1.34 4.91
C LEU A 36 -8.62 0.59 6.21
N VAL A 37 -9.34 0.90 7.29
CA VAL A 37 -9.18 0.21 8.58
C VAL A 37 -9.62 -1.25 8.47
N GLU A 38 -10.71 -1.54 7.76
CA GLU A 38 -11.17 -2.91 7.51
C GLU A 38 -10.16 -3.71 6.69
N SER A 39 -9.66 -3.18 5.58
CA SER A 39 -8.63 -3.82 4.75
C SER A 39 -7.37 -4.12 5.57
N MET A 40 -6.91 -3.16 6.38
CA MET A 40 -5.74 -3.36 7.25
C MET A 40 -5.97 -4.48 8.26
N ARG A 41 -7.13 -4.50 8.92
CA ARG A 41 -7.48 -5.56 9.89
C ARG A 41 -7.58 -6.93 9.22
N ALA A 42 -8.20 -7.00 8.04
CA ALA A 42 -8.31 -8.23 7.28
C ALA A 42 -6.92 -8.79 6.91
N TRP A 43 -6.01 -7.94 6.42
CA TRP A 43 -4.64 -8.35 6.08
C TRP A 43 -3.85 -8.81 7.29
N LEU A 44 -3.91 -8.06 8.41
CA LEU A 44 -3.21 -8.45 9.64
C LEU A 44 -3.73 -9.79 10.17
N SER A 45 -5.04 -10.02 10.09
CA SER A 45 -5.66 -11.29 10.47
C SER A 45 -5.24 -12.44 9.55
N SER A 46 -5.18 -12.24 8.23
CA SER A 46 -4.77 -13.29 7.28
C SER A 46 -3.29 -13.64 7.43
N GLN A 47 -2.45 -12.68 7.80
CA GLN A 47 -1.01 -12.87 8.01
C GLN A 47 -0.64 -13.23 9.46
N GLN A 48 -1.64 -13.47 10.33
CA GLN A 48 -1.45 -13.78 11.76
C GLN A 48 -0.45 -12.84 12.46
N THR A 49 -0.42 -11.58 12.04
CA THR A 49 0.58 -10.60 12.44
C THR A 49 -0.03 -9.55 13.36
N GLN A 50 0.67 -9.23 14.44
CA GLN A 50 0.30 -8.10 15.29
C GLN A 50 1.00 -6.81 14.84
N CYS A 51 0.24 -5.73 14.84
CA CYS A 51 0.71 -4.39 14.54
C CYS A 51 0.24 -3.46 15.65
N ASP A 52 1.13 -2.65 16.22
CA ASP A 52 0.78 -1.71 17.28
C ASP A 52 -0.20 -0.64 16.76
N TRP A 53 -1.02 -0.09 17.64
CA TRP A 53 -2.03 0.90 17.24
C TRP A 53 -1.42 2.17 16.64
N ARG A 54 -0.22 2.59 17.10
CA ARG A 54 0.49 3.76 16.54
C ARG A 54 0.97 3.46 15.13
N ASP A 55 1.54 2.27 14.92
CA ASP A 55 2.01 1.79 13.62
C ASP A 55 0.85 1.73 12.62
N ARG A 56 -0.34 1.28 13.05
CA ARG A 56 -1.54 1.25 12.22
C ARG A 56 -1.95 2.64 11.74
N ILE A 57 -1.99 3.63 12.63
CA ILE A 57 -2.35 5.01 12.27
C ILE A 57 -1.33 5.56 11.26
N TRP A 58 -0.05 5.32 11.52
CA TRP A 58 1.02 5.77 10.63
C TRP A 58 0.93 5.10 9.25
N LEU A 59 0.73 3.78 9.19
CA LEU A 59 0.59 3.01 7.95
C LEU A 59 -0.63 3.46 7.14
N ALA A 60 -1.75 3.74 7.81
CA ALA A 60 -2.94 4.28 7.17
C ALA A 60 -2.64 5.62 6.47
N ARG A 61 -1.98 6.54 7.18
CA ARG A 61 -1.57 7.84 6.61
C ARG A 61 -0.59 7.68 5.46
N ALA A 62 0.49 6.91 5.67
CA ALA A 62 1.54 6.65 4.69
C ALA A 62 0.96 6.08 3.38
N SER A 63 0.01 5.14 3.48
CA SER A 63 -0.62 4.54 2.30
C SER A 63 -1.30 5.58 1.41
N GLY A 64 -1.99 6.56 2.00
CA GLY A 64 -2.66 7.64 1.25
C GLY A 64 -1.68 8.63 0.62
N GLU A 65 -0.58 8.95 1.32
CA GLU A 65 0.46 9.84 0.79
C GLU A 65 1.20 9.21 -0.40
N ILE A 66 1.60 7.95 -0.26
CA ILE A 66 2.28 7.21 -1.33
C ILE A 66 1.36 7.05 -2.55
N ALA A 67 0.11 6.63 -2.34
CA ALA A 67 -0.85 6.42 -3.42
C ALA A 67 -1.10 7.71 -4.22
N ARG A 68 -1.29 8.85 -3.54
CA ARG A 68 -1.43 10.16 -4.20
C ARG A 68 -0.19 10.54 -4.98
N SER A 69 0.99 10.35 -4.40
CA SER A 69 2.27 10.63 -5.07
C SER A 69 2.50 9.74 -6.30
N MET A 70 2.04 8.49 -6.29
CA MET A 70 2.11 7.62 -7.48
C MET A 70 1.10 8.06 -8.55
N TYR A 71 -0.13 8.36 -8.14
CA TYR A 71 -1.19 8.79 -9.05
C TYR A 71 -0.87 10.14 -9.72
N SER A 72 -0.23 11.08 -9.01
CA SER A 72 0.13 12.40 -9.55
C SER A 72 1.26 12.36 -10.58
N VAL A 73 2.12 11.33 -10.54
CA VAL A 73 3.22 11.16 -11.50
C VAL A 73 2.70 10.64 -12.84
N ASP A 74 1.54 9.98 -12.84
CA ASP A 74 1.03 9.22 -13.99
C ASP A 74 -0.36 9.67 -14.47
N GLU A 75 -0.64 10.99 -14.42
CA GLU A 75 -1.94 11.52 -14.88
C GLU A 75 -2.21 11.25 -16.38
N ARG A 76 -1.17 11.00 -17.18
CA ARG A 76 -1.29 10.68 -18.61
C ARG A 76 -1.64 9.22 -18.90
N ALA A 77 -1.34 8.30 -17.99
CA ALA A 77 -1.60 6.87 -18.14
C ALA A 77 -1.76 6.19 -16.78
N PRO A 78 -2.86 6.43 -16.05
CA PRO A 78 -3.04 5.83 -14.72
C PRO A 78 -2.90 4.30 -14.81
N PRO A 79 -2.24 3.65 -13.83
CA PRO A 79 -2.06 2.21 -13.83
C PRO A 79 -3.41 1.52 -14.02
N SER A 80 -3.45 0.58 -14.98
CA SER A 80 -4.71 -0.03 -15.39
C SER A 80 -5.38 -0.69 -14.18
N ALA A 81 -6.70 -0.57 -14.07
CA ALA A 81 -7.46 -1.20 -12.99
C ALA A 81 -7.19 -2.72 -12.95
N SER A 82 -6.99 -3.35 -14.11
CA SER A 82 -6.59 -4.75 -14.24
C SER A 82 -5.24 -5.06 -13.59
N SER A 83 -4.21 -4.25 -13.83
CA SER A 83 -2.88 -4.43 -13.23
C SER A 83 -2.96 -4.29 -11.70
N LEU A 84 -3.65 -3.25 -11.23
CA LEU A 84 -3.83 -3.02 -9.80
C LEU A 84 -4.67 -4.11 -9.12
N LEU A 85 -5.73 -4.58 -9.78
CA LEU A 85 -6.56 -5.68 -9.26
C LEU A 85 -5.80 -7.01 -9.26
N GLN A 86 -4.88 -7.24 -10.20
CA GLN A 86 -3.97 -8.39 -10.15
C GLN A 86 -3.08 -8.29 -8.92
N LEU A 87 -2.40 -7.15 -8.71
CA LEU A 87 -1.59 -6.87 -7.51
C LEU A 87 -2.40 -6.99 -6.20
N CYS A 88 -3.70 -6.69 -6.22
CA CYS A 88 -4.57 -6.79 -5.06
C CYS A 88 -5.01 -8.23 -4.76
N ARG A 89 -5.16 -9.09 -5.78
CA ARG A 89 -5.75 -10.43 -5.66
C ARG A 89 -4.74 -11.55 -5.47
N HIS A 90 -3.52 -11.36 -5.92
CA HIS A 90 -2.46 -12.34 -5.75
C HIS A 90 -1.29 -11.67 -5.03
N ASP A 91 -0.51 -12.49 -4.30
CA ASP A 91 0.93 -12.29 -4.18
C ASP A 91 1.53 -12.44 -5.60
N VAL A 92 1.13 -11.55 -6.53
CA VAL A 92 1.61 -11.56 -7.92
C VAL A 92 3.10 -11.52 -7.76
N ASP A 93 3.78 -12.54 -8.28
CA ASP A 93 5.22 -12.66 -8.27
C ASP A 93 5.83 -11.26 -8.25
N ASN A 94 6.62 -10.99 -7.21
CA ASN A 94 7.28 -9.72 -6.90
C ASN A 94 8.28 -9.29 -8.01
N THR A 95 7.99 -9.62 -9.26
CA THR A 95 8.77 -9.54 -10.47
C THR A 95 8.16 -8.59 -11.49
N THR A 96 6.88 -8.19 -11.37
CA THR A 96 6.37 -7.11 -12.23
C THR A 96 7.06 -5.79 -11.87
N ILE A 97 7.40 -4.99 -12.89
CA ILE A 97 8.07 -3.70 -12.70
C ILE A 97 7.21 -2.78 -11.81
N GLU A 98 5.89 -2.81 -11.96
CA GLU A 98 4.96 -2.04 -11.12
C GLU A 98 5.01 -2.47 -9.64
N ALA A 99 5.00 -3.78 -9.35
CA ALA A 99 5.12 -4.30 -7.99
C ALA A 99 6.46 -3.92 -7.36
N LEU A 100 7.56 -4.05 -8.12
CA LEU A 100 8.91 -3.70 -7.68
C LEU A 100 9.02 -2.20 -7.38
N MET A 101 8.49 -1.35 -8.25
CA MET A 101 8.47 0.11 -8.04
C MET A 101 7.65 0.49 -6.82
N LEU A 102 6.46 -0.10 -6.65
CA LEU A 102 5.63 0.10 -5.47
C LEU A 102 6.38 -0.30 -4.20
N ARG A 103 6.94 -1.52 -4.17
CA ARG A 103 7.70 -2.04 -3.02
C ARG A 103 8.90 -1.16 -2.70
N ALA A 104 9.64 -0.70 -3.70
CA ALA A 104 10.75 0.21 -3.54
C ALA A 104 10.31 1.54 -2.94
N LYS A 105 9.19 2.11 -3.42
CA LYS A 105 8.64 3.37 -2.92
C LYS A 105 8.16 3.24 -1.47
N CYS A 106 7.46 2.17 -1.13
CA CYS A 106 7.04 1.86 0.24
C CYS A 106 8.25 1.67 1.17
N THR A 107 9.25 0.92 0.73
CA THR A 107 10.50 0.71 1.49
C THR A 107 11.24 2.02 1.71
N GLN A 108 11.35 2.87 0.69
CA GLN A 108 12.00 4.17 0.80
C GLN A 108 11.26 5.12 1.73
N TYR A 109 9.92 5.12 1.67
CA TYR A 109 9.10 5.92 2.56
C TYR A 109 9.30 5.50 4.03
N LEU A 110 9.29 4.19 4.29
CA LEU A 110 9.56 3.61 5.62
C LEU A 110 10.97 3.91 6.16
N ARG A 111 11.95 4.16 5.29
CA ARG A 111 13.32 4.51 5.69
C ARG A 111 13.52 5.98 6.00
N THR A 112 12.72 6.85 5.42
CA THR A 112 12.92 8.31 5.47
C THR A 112 12.01 9.01 6.48
N HIS A 113 10.92 8.37 6.90
CA HIS A 113 9.90 8.94 7.76
C HIS A 113 9.77 8.22 9.12
N VAL A 114 10.78 7.42 9.48
CA VAL A 114 10.91 6.63 10.72
C VAL A 114 12.25 6.91 11.37
#